data_AF-A0A401M631-F1
#
_entry.id   AF-A0A401M631-F1
#
_cell.length_a   1.000
_cell.length_b   1.000
_cell.length_c   1.000
_cell.angle_alpha   90.00
_cell.angle_beta   90.00
_cell.angle_gamma   90.00
#
_symmetry.space_group_name_H-M   'P 1'
#
loop_
_entity.id
_entity.type
_entity.pdbx_description
1 polymer ?
#
loop_
_entity_poly.entity_id
_entity_poly.type
_entity_poly.pdbx_seq_one_letter_code
_entity_poly.pdbx_strand_id
1 'polypeptide(L)'
;MLVPVGSTEQHGPHLPLNTDSVIAAEVAGRTADRLGTRALVAPTIAYGASGEHADFPGTVSIGHEALRLVLVESVRSLSLWAGRTVFVNGHGGNLPTLGSAVAQLRAEGHDVAWLSCEVPGGDAHAGRAETSLMLHFAPDDVRLAAAAPGNVRPLTELMPELRARGVRALAPNGVLGDPTGAGAEEGRDRAETMVTAAVRRITAWCPDSRGRLLTHPTRTARP
;
A
#
# COMPACT_ATOMS: atom_id res chain seq x y z
N MET A 1 13.30 -10.38 4.29
CA MET A 1 12.48 -10.43 3.07
C MET A 1 11.46 -9.32 3.12
N LEU A 2 11.44 -8.45 2.10
CA LEU A 2 10.36 -7.51 1.87
C LEU A 2 9.45 -8.09 0.79
N VAL A 3 8.15 -8.12 1.03
CA VAL A 3 7.15 -8.63 0.08
C VAL A 3 6.25 -7.47 -0.32
N PRO A 4 6.40 -6.93 -1.54
CA PRO A 4 5.51 -5.89 -2.04
C PRO A 4 4.09 -6.46 -2.20
N VAL A 5 3.10 -5.74 -1.70
CA VAL A 5 1.67 -6.10 -1.82
C VAL A 5 0.93 -4.90 -2.39
N GLY A 6 0.50 -5.02 -3.64
CA GLY A 6 -0.25 -3.99 -4.34
C GLY A 6 -1.71 -4.36 -4.53
N SER A 7 -2.25 -3.91 -5.65
CA SER A 7 -3.57 -4.23 -6.19
C SER A 7 -3.54 -4.06 -7.71
N THR A 8 -4.61 -4.56 -8.35
CA THR A 8 -4.93 -4.29 -9.75
C THR A 8 -6.29 -3.61 -9.77
N GLU A 9 -6.28 -2.29 -9.86
CA GLU A 9 -7.48 -1.47 -9.68
C GLU A 9 -7.41 -0.16 -10.43
N GLN A 10 -8.58 0.38 -10.76
CA GLN A 10 -8.70 1.70 -11.37
C GLN A 10 -7.96 2.77 -10.54
N HIS A 11 -7.26 3.69 -11.19
CA HIS A 11 -6.67 4.88 -10.54
C HIS A 11 -7.04 6.14 -11.34
N GLY A 12 -8.33 6.29 -11.60
CA GLY A 12 -8.81 7.32 -12.49
C GLY A 12 -8.36 7.13 -13.94
N PRO A 13 -8.60 8.13 -14.80
CA PRO A 13 -8.26 8.06 -16.22
C PRO A 13 -6.77 8.25 -16.53
N HIS A 14 -5.96 8.72 -15.56
CA HIS A 14 -4.58 9.14 -15.78
C HIS A 14 -3.51 8.19 -15.27
N LEU A 15 -3.82 7.30 -14.33
CA LEU A 15 -2.85 6.35 -13.78
C LEU A 15 -3.14 4.90 -14.23
N PRO A 16 -2.10 4.05 -14.30
CA PRO A 16 -2.26 2.66 -14.70
C PRO A 16 -2.89 1.81 -13.58
N LEU A 17 -3.43 0.65 -13.96
CA LEU A 17 -4.11 -0.28 -13.04
C LEU A 17 -3.19 -0.91 -11.99
N ASN A 18 -1.88 -0.81 -12.16
CA ASN A 18 -0.86 -1.39 -11.29
C ASN A 18 -0.19 -0.35 -10.37
N THR A 19 -0.76 0.85 -10.22
CA THR A 19 -0.19 1.97 -9.43
C THR A 19 0.27 1.52 -8.04
N ASP A 20 -0.58 0.83 -7.28
CA ASP A 20 -0.23 0.29 -5.96
C ASP A 20 0.95 -0.67 -6.00
N SER A 21 1.00 -1.51 -7.03
CA SER A 21 2.05 -2.51 -7.21
C SER A 21 3.39 -1.86 -7.54
N VAL A 22 3.40 -0.82 -8.38
CA VAL A 22 4.61 -0.04 -8.71
C VAL A 22 5.12 0.67 -7.47
N ILE A 23 4.25 1.38 -6.75
CA ILE A 23 4.64 2.12 -5.53
C ILE A 23 5.18 1.15 -4.47
N ALA A 24 4.50 0.04 -4.21
CA ALA A 24 4.94 -0.96 -3.22
C ALA A 24 6.30 -1.56 -3.60
N ALA A 25 6.51 -1.90 -4.88
CA ALA A 25 7.75 -2.49 -5.36
C ALA A 25 8.92 -1.52 -5.27
N GLU A 26 8.76 -0.26 -5.71
CA GLU A 26 9.78 0.78 -5.65
C GLU A 26 10.19 1.08 -4.21
N VAL A 27 9.22 1.21 -3.31
CA VAL A 27 9.49 1.46 -1.88
C VAL A 27 10.20 0.26 -1.26
N ALA A 28 9.78 -0.97 -1.57
CA ALA A 28 10.44 -2.18 -1.07
C ALA A 28 11.88 -2.31 -1.58
N GLY A 29 12.11 -2.09 -2.88
CA GLY A 29 13.43 -2.11 -3.53
C GLY A 29 14.39 -1.13 -2.89
N ARG A 30 14.02 0.16 -2.87
CA ARG A 30 14.86 1.22 -2.30
C ARG A 30 15.10 1.05 -0.80
N THR A 31 14.12 0.47 -0.08
CA THR A 31 14.29 0.11 1.34
C THR A 31 15.29 -1.03 1.50
N ALA A 32 15.23 -2.06 0.65
CA ALA A 32 16.18 -3.17 0.66
C ALA A 32 17.61 -2.68 0.40
N ASP A 33 17.80 -1.81 -0.59
CA ASP A 33 19.10 -1.24 -0.94
C ASP A 33 19.75 -0.54 0.26
N ARG A 34 18.96 0.20 1.06
CA ARG A 34 19.46 0.89 2.27
C ARG A 34 19.70 -0.02 3.46
N LEU A 35 18.96 -1.13 3.56
CA LEU A 35 19.18 -2.15 4.59
C LEU A 35 20.39 -3.04 4.27
N GLY A 36 20.88 -3.00 3.02
CA GLY A 36 22.08 -3.69 2.57
C GLY A 36 21.86 -5.16 2.19
N THR A 37 22.95 -5.91 2.04
CA THR A 37 22.99 -7.23 1.40
C THR A 37 22.18 -8.34 2.08
N ARG A 38 21.65 -8.11 3.29
CA ARG A 38 20.79 -9.07 4.01
C ARG A 38 19.30 -8.87 3.74
N ALA A 39 18.93 -7.78 3.04
CA ALA A 39 17.56 -7.53 2.62
C ALA A 39 17.36 -8.03 1.18
N LEU A 40 16.30 -8.81 0.98
CA LEU A 40 15.86 -9.29 -0.33
C LEU A 40 14.41 -8.86 -0.53
N VAL A 41 14.03 -8.67 -1.80
CA VAL A 41 12.67 -8.33 -2.20
C VAL A 41 12.07 -9.51 -2.94
N ALA A 42 10.89 -9.96 -2.52
CA ALA A 42 10.12 -11.00 -3.20
C ALA A 42 9.36 -10.40 -4.41
N PRO A 43 8.90 -11.24 -5.35
CA PRO A 43 7.96 -10.79 -6.38
C PRO A 43 6.72 -10.11 -5.79
N THR A 44 6.23 -9.07 -6.46
CA THR A 44 5.04 -8.32 -6.02
C THR A 44 3.79 -9.18 -6.08
N ILE A 45 3.01 -9.17 -4.99
CA ILE A 45 1.63 -9.65 -5.00
C ILE A 45 0.77 -8.56 -5.64
N ALA A 46 0.48 -8.71 -6.94
CA ALA A 46 -0.14 -7.67 -7.77
C ALA A 46 -1.67 -7.61 -7.70
N TYR A 47 -2.32 -8.59 -7.05
CA TYR A 47 -3.77 -8.63 -6.89
C TYR A 47 -4.13 -8.57 -5.41
N GLY A 48 -5.08 -7.70 -5.05
CA GLY A 48 -5.47 -7.41 -3.68
C GLY A 48 -6.97 -7.52 -3.40
N ALA A 49 -7.36 -7.05 -2.23
CA ALA A 49 -8.75 -6.85 -1.84
C ALA A 49 -9.17 -5.42 -2.21
N SER A 50 -9.83 -5.28 -3.35
CA SER A 50 -10.19 -4.04 -4.04
C SER A 50 -11.65 -4.08 -4.51
N GLY A 51 -12.51 -4.65 -3.66
CA GLY A 51 -13.94 -4.83 -3.97
C GLY A 51 -14.66 -3.49 -4.13
N GLU A 52 -14.20 -2.45 -3.44
CA GLU A 52 -14.68 -1.08 -3.52
C GLU A 52 -14.50 -0.45 -4.92
N HIS A 53 -13.60 -0.99 -5.74
CA HIS A 53 -13.33 -0.55 -7.11
C HIS A 53 -13.97 -1.45 -8.19
N ALA A 54 -14.76 -2.47 -7.80
CA ALA A 54 -15.25 -3.52 -8.71
C ALA A 54 -16.13 -3.01 -9.87
N ASP A 55 -16.78 -1.85 -9.71
CA ASP A 55 -17.61 -1.24 -10.75
C ASP A 55 -16.81 -0.54 -11.86
N PHE A 56 -15.48 -0.54 -11.78
CA PHE A 56 -14.62 0.03 -12.81
C PHE A 56 -13.97 -1.05 -13.68
N PRO A 57 -14.04 -0.93 -15.02
CA PRO A 57 -13.33 -1.82 -15.92
C PRO A 57 -11.83 -1.85 -15.63
N GLY A 58 -11.24 -3.05 -15.64
CA GLY A 58 -9.82 -3.27 -15.37
C GLY A 58 -9.51 -3.64 -13.92
N THR A 59 -10.39 -3.33 -12.96
CA THR A 59 -10.22 -3.80 -11.58
C THR A 59 -10.34 -5.32 -11.50
N VAL A 60 -9.36 -5.97 -10.86
CA VAL A 60 -9.38 -7.40 -10.57
C VAL A 60 -9.08 -7.58 -9.09
N SER A 61 -10.13 -7.86 -8.31
CA SER A 61 -9.98 -8.17 -6.88
C SER A 61 -10.12 -9.67 -6.61
N ILE A 62 -9.16 -10.20 -5.85
CA ILE A 62 -9.21 -11.58 -5.35
C ILE A 62 -9.98 -11.71 -4.02
N GLY A 63 -10.40 -10.58 -3.44
CA GLY A 63 -11.10 -10.53 -2.17
C GLY A 63 -10.23 -10.85 -0.95
N HIS A 64 -10.79 -10.63 0.23
CA HIS A 64 -10.05 -10.75 1.49
C HIS A 64 -9.64 -12.20 1.82
N GLU A 65 -10.45 -13.19 1.47
CA GLU A 65 -10.19 -14.59 1.78
C GLU A 65 -8.99 -15.14 0.99
N ALA A 66 -8.99 -14.96 -0.32
CA ALA A 66 -7.88 -15.41 -1.16
C ALA A 66 -6.60 -14.66 -0.82
N LEU A 67 -6.68 -13.33 -0.62
CA LEU A 67 -5.52 -12.54 -0.18
C LEU A 67 -4.96 -13.07 1.15
N ARG A 68 -5.82 -13.39 2.13
CA ARG A 68 -5.37 -13.94 3.41
C ARG A 68 -4.59 -15.24 3.21
N LEU A 69 -5.12 -16.16 2.40
CA LEU A 69 -4.44 -17.43 2.10
C LEU A 69 -3.08 -17.21 1.45
N VAL A 70 -2.99 -16.31 0.46
CA VAL A 70 -1.73 -15.97 -0.19
C VAL A 70 -0.71 -15.42 0.82
N LEU A 71 -1.10 -14.47 1.67
CA LEU A 71 -0.20 -13.87 2.65
C LEU A 71 0.28 -14.88 3.71
N VAL A 72 -0.63 -15.71 4.23
CA VAL A 72 -0.33 -16.71 5.26
C VAL A 72 0.62 -17.78 4.71
N GLU A 73 0.28 -18.39 3.58
CA GLU A 73 1.10 -19.45 3.00
C GLU A 73 2.45 -18.92 2.48
N SER A 74 2.50 -17.68 2.00
CA SER A 74 3.77 -17.02 1.66
C SER A 74 4.71 -16.93 2.86
N VAL A 75 4.21 -16.50 4.02
CA VAL A 75 5.07 -16.35 5.22
C VAL A 75 5.48 -17.70 5.77
N ARG A 76 4.57 -18.69 5.86
CA ARG A 76 4.92 -20.04 6.30
C ARG A 76 6.04 -20.66 5.46
N SER A 77 5.98 -20.47 4.13
CA SER A 77 7.03 -20.91 3.21
C SER A 77 8.32 -20.11 3.36
N LEU A 78 8.24 -18.78 3.39
CA LEU A 78 9.41 -17.90 3.54
C LEU A 78 10.12 -18.11 4.87
N SER A 79 9.40 -18.36 5.96
CA SER A 79 9.97 -18.56 7.30
C SER A 79 10.87 -19.79 7.43
N LEU A 80 10.88 -20.69 6.44
CA LEU A 80 11.83 -21.80 6.40
C LEU A 80 13.29 -21.33 6.21
N TRP A 81 13.50 -20.14 5.64
CA TRP A 81 14.85 -19.66 5.30
C TRP A 81 15.04 -18.15 5.46
N ALA A 82 13.98 -17.35 5.38
CA ALA A 82 14.01 -15.93 5.65
C ALA A 82 13.87 -15.68 7.15
N GLY A 83 14.81 -14.94 7.75
CA GLY A 83 14.74 -14.61 9.17
C GLY A 83 13.57 -13.70 9.54
N ARG A 84 13.32 -12.66 8.73
CA ARG A 84 12.20 -11.70 8.90
C ARG A 84 11.45 -11.49 7.60
N THR A 85 10.13 -11.35 7.70
CA THR A 85 9.27 -10.97 6.57
C THR A 85 8.54 -9.66 6.86
N VAL A 86 8.58 -8.73 5.91
CA VAL A 86 7.86 -7.46 5.98
C VAL A 86 6.99 -7.31 4.75
N PHE A 87 5.68 -7.24 4.91
CA PHE A 87 4.81 -6.82 3.82
C PHE A 87 4.90 -5.30 3.62
N VAL A 88 5.19 -4.87 2.40
CA VAL A 88 5.22 -3.45 1.99
C VAL A 88 3.97 -3.20 1.16
N ASN A 89 2.97 -2.56 1.77
CA ASN A 89 1.62 -2.49 1.21
C ASN A 89 1.32 -1.16 0.51
N GLY A 90 0.96 -1.23 -0.77
CA GLY A 90 0.53 -0.09 -1.60
C GLY A 90 -0.95 0.28 -1.41
N HIS A 91 -1.81 -0.71 -1.17
CA HIS A 91 -3.27 -0.53 -1.30
C HIS A 91 -4.03 -0.48 0.04
N GLY A 92 -4.90 0.52 0.21
CA GLY A 92 -5.72 0.69 1.42
C GLY A 92 -6.70 -0.47 1.69
N GLY A 93 -7.30 -1.07 0.66
CA GLY A 93 -8.26 -2.17 0.81
C GLY A 93 -7.66 -3.45 1.37
N ASN A 94 -6.32 -3.62 1.30
CA ASN A 94 -5.62 -4.76 1.88
C ASN A 94 -5.48 -4.68 3.41
N LEU A 95 -5.62 -3.49 4.02
CA LEU A 95 -5.29 -3.24 5.43
C LEU A 95 -6.04 -4.16 6.43
N PRO A 96 -7.36 -4.43 6.28
CA PRO A 96 -8.05 -5.36 7.16
C PRO A 96 -7.43 -6.77 7.12
N THR A 97 -7.17 -7.29 5.91
CA THR A 97 -6.60 -8.63 5.71
C THR A 97 -5.18 -8.72 6.23
N LEU A 98 -4.32 -7.74 5.91
CA LEU A 98 -2.95 -7.67 6.41
C LEU A 98 -2.92 -7.73 7.93
N GLY A 99 -3.72 -6.89 8.58
CA GLY A 99 -3.76 -6.87 10.04
C GLY A 99 -4.20 -8.20 10.65
N SER A 100 -5.17 -8.89 10.05
CA SER A 100 -5.59 -10.22 10.54
C SER A 100 -4.58 -11.34 10.24
N ALA A 101 -4.02 -11.35 9.03
CA ALA A 101 -3.08 -12.39 8.59
C ALA A 101 -1.77 -12.31 9.36
N VAL A 102 -1.23 -11.10 9.53
CA VAL A 102 0.01 -10.88 10.28
C VAL A 102 -0.20 -11.16 11.78
N ALA A 103 -1.33 -10.78 12.37
CA ALA A 103 -1.64 -11.16 13.75
C ALA A 103 -1.69 -12.69 13.94
N GLN A 104 -2.32 -13.42 13.01
CA GLN A 104 -2.34 -14.88 13.00
C GLN A 104 -0.92 -15.47 12.91
N LEU A 105 -0.13 -15.05 11.93
CA LEU A 105 1.23 -15.55 11.71
C LEU A 105 2.16 -15.24 12.88
N ARG A 106 2.00 -14.10 13.54
CA ARG A 106 2.76 -13.78 14.77
C ARG A 106 2.35 -14.67 15.93
N ALA A 107 1.07 -15.01 16.06
CA ALA A 107 0.61 -15.99 17.05
C ALA A 107 1.14 -17.41 16.75
N GLU A 108 1.39 -17.72 15.48
CA GLU A 108 2.07 -18.94 15.02
C GLU A 108 3.60 -18.91 15.26
N GLY A 109 4.15 -17.81 15.76
CA GLY A 109 5.57 -17.66 16.11
C GLY A 109 6.46 -17.12 14.98
N HIS A 110 5.88 -16.67 13.87
CA HIS A 110 6.66 -16.09 12.75
C HIS A 110 7.11 -14.65 13.04
N ASP A 111 8.36 -14.31 12.70
CA ASP A 111 8.87 -12.93 12.77
C ASP A 111 8.44 -12.13 11.54
N VAL A 112 7.16 -11.74 11.54
CA VAL A 112 6.51 -11.02 10.44
C VAL A 112 5.89 -9.70 10.90
N ALA A 113 5.94 -8.71 10.03
CA ALA A 113 5.32 -7.39 10.22
C ALA A 113 4.87 -6.80 8.88
N TRP A 114 4.26 -5.62 8.89
CA TRP A 114 3.91 -4.88 7.67
C TRP A 114 4.07 -3.37 7.84
N LEU A 115 4.23 -2.68 6.71
CA LEU A 115 4.22 -1.22 6.61
C LEU A 115 3.34 -0.79 5.44
N SER A 116 2.78 0.42 5.53
CA SER A 116 1.98 1.02 4.45
C SER A 116 2.82 2.03 3.67
N CYS A 117 2.57 2.10 2.36
CA CYS A 117 3.03 3.15 1.46
C CYS A 117 2.14 4.40 1.50
N GLU A 118 1.26 4.52 2.51
CA GLU A 118 0.45 5.70 2.75
C GLU A 118 1.29 6.97 2.93
N VAL A 119 0.85 8.04 2.27
CA VAL A 119 1.47 9.36 2.33
C VAL A 119 0.68 10.22 3.33
N PRO A 120 1.29 10.68 4.44
CA PRO A 120 0.59 11.55 5.40
C PRO A 120 0.05 12.82 4.73
N GLY A 121 -1.23 13.11 4.95
CA GLY A 121 -1.92 14.25 4.34
C GLY A 121 -2.14 14.12 2.83
N GLY A 122 -1.94 12.93 2.26
CA GLY A 122 -2.32 12.61 0.89
C GLY A 122 -3.83 12.43 0.73
N ASP A 123 -4.28 12.52 -0.52
CA ASP A 123 -5.63 12.16 -0.92
C ASP A 123 -5.93 10.68 -0.69
N ALA A 124 -7.22 10.31 -0.78
CA ALA A 124 -7.65 8.93 -0.53
C ALA A 124 -7.34 7.97 -1.67
N HIS A 125 -7.47 8.42 -2.94
CA HIS A 125 -7.29 7.56 -4.10
C HIS A 125 -7.04 8.34 -5.40
N ALA A 126 -6.02 7.97 -6.17
CA ALA A 126 -5.62 8.54 -7.45
C ALA A 126 -5.42 10.07 -7.43
N GLY A 127 -5.13 10.63 -6.27
CA GLY A 127 -4.93 12.06 -6.06
C GLY A 127 -3.49 12.50 -6.32
N ARG A 128 -3.12 13.65 -5.76
CA ARG A 128 -1.83 14.32 -6.00
C ARG A 128 -0.64 13.48 -5.58
N ALA A 129 -0.77 12.79 -4.45
CA ALA A 129 0.32 12.02 -3.85
C ALA A 129 0.73 10.83 -4.73
N GLU A 130 -0.21 9.95 -5.08
CA GLU A 130 0.06 8.79 -5.95
C GLU A 130 0.47 9.22 -7.36
N THR A 131 -0.19 10.25 -7.90
CA THR A 131 0.18 10.79 -9.21
C THR A 131 1.62 11.31 -9.22
N SER A 132 2.03 12.02 -8.17
CA SER A 132 3.40 12.51 -8.04
C SER A 132 4.41 11.37 -7.91
N LEU A 133 4.10 10.34 -7.10
CA LEU A 133 4.93 9.13 -6.98
C LEU A 133 5.09 8.42 -8.33
N MET A 134 4.00 8.24 -9.09
CA MET A 134 4.04 7.60 -10.40
C MET A 134 4.79 8.45 -11.43
N LEU A 135 4.67 9.78 -11.41
CA LEU A 135 5.50 10.67 -12.23
C LEU A 135 7.00 10.56 -11.91
N HIS A 136 7.36 10.16 -10.68
CA HIS A 136 8.76 9.88 -10.32
C HIS A 136 9.21 8.47 -10.74
N PHE A 137 8.37 7.45 -10.52
CA PHE A 137 8.76 6.05 -10.70
C PHE A 137 8.56 5.53 -12.13
N ALA A 138 7.46 5.90 -12.78
CA ALA A 138 7.05 5.40 -14.08
C ALA A 138 6.34 6.51 -14.88
N PRO A 139 7.04 7.59 -15.25
CA PRO A 139 6.43 8.76 -15.88
C PRO A 139 5.73 8.42 -17.21
N ASP A 140 6.25 7.46 -17.97
CA ASP A 140 5.70 7.05 -19.26
C ASP A 140 4.33 6.34 -19.14
N ASP A 141 4.01 5.82 -17.94
CA ASP A 141 2.72 5.19 -17.66
C ASP A 141 1.64 6.21 -17.23
N VAL A 142 2.02 7.47 -16.97
CA VAL A 142 1.12 8.51 -16.48
C VAL A 142 0.55 9.35 -17.62
N ARG A 143 -0.76 9.29 -17.81
CA ARG A 143 -1.49 10.09 -18.80
C ARG A 143 -1.95 11.40 -18.18
N LEU A 144 -1.02 12.27 -17.82
CA LEU A 144 -1.29 13.49 -17.03
C LEU A 144 -2.36 14.39 -17.68
N ALA A 145 -2.46 14.42 -19.00
CA ALA A 145 -3.49 15.17 -19.73
C ALA A 145 -4.93 14.69 -19.45
N ALA A 146 -5.10 13.47 -18.95
CA ALA A 146 -6.39 12.92 -18.54
C ALA A 146 -6.71 13.17 -17.06
N ALA A 147 -5.76 13.69 -16.27
CA ALA A 147 -5.93 13.88 -14.84
C ALA A 147 -7.03 14.91 -14.55
N ALA A 148 -7.98 14.55 -13.69
CA ALA A 148 -9.09 15.40 -13.31
C ALA A 148 -9.44 15.19 -11.83
N PRO A 149 -9.80 16.27 -11.09
CA PRO A 149 -10.29 16.15 -9.73
C PRO A 149 -11.52 15.24 -9.65
N GLY A 150 -11.65 14.48 -8.57
CA GLY A 150 -12.84 13.70 -8.25
C GLY A 150 -13.48 14.16 -6.95
N ASN A 151 -13.74 13.23 -6.03
CA ASN A 151 -14.31 13.57 -4.73
C ASN A 151 -13.22 13.91 -3.71
N VAL A 152 -13.11 15.19 -3.32
CA VAL A 152 -12.07 15.70 -2.40
C VAL A 152 -12.50 15.73 -0.94
N ARG A 153 -13.69 15.18 -0.59
CA ARG A 153 -14.10 15.11 0.82
C ARG A 153 -13.12 14.22 1.61
N PRO A 154 -12.90 14.51 2.91
CA PRO A 154 -12.03 13.68 3.75
C PRO A 154 -12.44 12.20 3.72
N LEU A 155 -11.46 11.30 3.65
CA LEU A 155 -11.71 9.86 3.61
C LEU A 155 -12.62 9.41 4.77
N THR A 156 -12.43 9.98 5.97
CA THR A 156 -13.25 9.68 7.16
C THR A 156 -14.74 9.91 6.94
N GLU A 157 -15.11 10.91 6.13
CA GLU A 157 -16.51 11.20 5.77
C GLU A 157 -17.01 10.28 4.66
N LEU A 158 -16.12 9.88 3.74
CA LEU A 158 -16.45 8.98 2.62
C LEU A 158 -16.57 7.51 3.05
N MET A 159 -15.87 7.07 4.10
CA MET A 159 -15.76 5.65 4.49
C MET A 159 -17.11 4.91 4.60
N PRO A 160 -18.17 5.46 5.22
CA PRO A 160 -19.45 4.76 5.30
C PRO A 160 -20.08 4.54 3.93
N GLU A 161 -20.07 5.56 3.07
CA GLU A 161 -20.60 5.49 1.71
C GLU A 161 -19.76 4.58 0.82
N LEU A 162 -18.43 4.64 0.95
CA LEU A 162 -17.47 3.83 0.20
C LEU A 162 -17.72 2.34 0.44
N ARG A 163 -17.90 1.95 1.71
CA ARG A 163 -18.22 0.57 2.08
C ARG A 163 -19.57 0.10 1.57
N ALA A 164 -20.55 1.00 1.50
CA ALA A 164 -21.92 0.66 1.13
C ALA A 164 -22.14 0.64 -0.39
N ARG A 165 -21.43 1.50 -1.13
CA ARG A 165 -21.75 1.80 -2.54
C ARG A 165 -20.55 1.75 -3.50
N GLY A 166 -19.34 1.53 -2.99
CA GLY A 166 -18.12 1.53 -3.79
C GLY A 166 -17.72 2.91 -4.30
N VAL A 167 -16.56 2.97 -4.98
CA VAL A 167 -15.95 4.22 -5.45
C VAL A 167 -16.77 4.88 -6.55
N ARG A 168 -17.34 4.11 -7.50
CA ARG A 168 -18.05 4.67 -8.67
C ARG A 168 -19.20 5.58 -8.27
N ALA A 169 -19.87 5.22 -7.18
CA ALA A 169 -21.02 5.95 -6.67
C ALA A 169 -20.63 7.29 -6.01
N LEU A 170 -19.38 7.41 -5.56
CA LEU A 170 -18.81 8.59 -4.89
C LEU A 170 -18.04 9.50 -5.84
N ALA A 171 -17.36 8.90 -6.82
CA ALA A 171 -16.54 9.55 -7.82
C ALA A 171 -16.67 8.78 -9.14
N PRO A 172 -17.52 9.23 -10.09
CA PRO A 172 -17.73 8.54 -11.36
C PRO A 172 -16.45 8.38 -12.22
N ASN A 173 -15.48 9.27 -12.04
CA ASN A 173 -14.16 9.20 -12.68
C ASN A 173 -13.16 8.31 -11.92
N GLY A 174 -13.54 7.78 -10.76
CA GLY A 174 -12.70 6.89 -9.95
C GLY A 174 -11.72 7.58 -9.00
N VAL A 175 -11.64 8.90 -9.01
CA VAL A 175 -10.66 9.66 -8.20
C VAL A 175 -11.29 10.10 -6.88
N LEU A 176 -10.67 9.75 -5.75
CA LEU A 176 -11.02 10.26 -4.42
C LEU A 176 -9.92 11.22 -3.95
N GLY A 177 -9.85 12.38 -4.61
CA GLY A 177 -8.79 13.35 -4.44
C GLY A 177 -8.70 14.34 -5.59
N ASP A 178 -7.60 15.08 -5.62
CA ASP A 178 -7.27 16.00 -6.69
C ASP A 178 -5.84 15.74 -7.22
N PRO A 179 -5.66 15.18 -8.42
CA PRO A 179 -4.35 14.94 -9.00
C PRO A 179 -3.69 16.20 -9.58
N THR A 180 -4.39 17.35 -9.62
CA THR A 180 -3.85 18.57 -10.21
C THR A 180 -2.63 19.07 -9.46
N GLY A 181 -1.67 19.62 -10.21
CA GLY A 181 -0.39 20.07 -9.67
C GLY A 181 0.54 18.96 -9.17
N ALA A 182 0.26 17.69 -9.45
CA ALA A 182 1.21 16.61 -9.19
C ALA A 182 2.51 16.79 -10.00
N GLY A 183 3.64 16.38 -9.43
CA GLY A 183 4.95 16.58 -10.05
C GLY A 183 5.97 15.52 -9.63
N ALA A 184 6.92 15.24 -10.53
CA ALA A 184 7.95 14.21 -10.30
C ALA A 184 8.90 14.57 -9.14
N GLU A 185 9.18 15.86 -8.92
CA GLU A 185 10.01 16.31 -7.79
C GLU A 185 9.35 16.01 -6.45
N GLU A 186 8.06 16.29 -6.32
CA GLU A 186 7.27 15.92 -5.15
C GLU A 186 7.22 14.41 -4.95
N GLY A 187 7.06 13.65 -6.04
CA GLY A 187 7.14 12.19 -6.00
C GLY A 187 8.46 11.69 -5.42
N ARG A 188 9.58 12.26 -5.86
CA ARG A 188 10.92 11.95 -5.35
C ARG A 188 11.03 12.22 -3.85
N ASP A 189 10.57 13.38 -3.38
CA ASP A 189 10.66 13.76 -1.96
C ASP A 189 9.76 12.90 -1.06
N ARG A 190 8.56 12.55 -1.55
CA ARG A 190 7.65 11.63 -0.86
C ARG A 190 8.26 10.22 -0.79
N ALA A 191 8.79 9.71 -1.89
CA ALA A 191 9.47 8.43 -1.94
C ALA A 191 10.64 8.37 -0.95
N GLU A 192 11.48 9.41 -0.90
CA GLU A 192 12.59 9.53 0.04
C GLU A 192 12.13 9.44 1.50
N THR A 193 11.06 10.17 1.82
CA THR A 193 10.45 10.17 3.16
C THR A 193 9.93 8.78 3.54
N MET A 194 9.23 8.12 2.62
CA MET A 194 8.67 6.78 2.82
C MET A 194 9.75 5.74 3.04
N VAL A 195 10.79 5.72 2.20
CA VAL A 195 11.91 4.79 2.31
C VAL A 195 12.69 5.01 3.60
N THR A 196 12.98 6.26 3.96
CA THR A 196 13.65 6.59 5.23
C THR A 196 12.84 6.11 6.43
N ALA A 197 11.52 6.33 6.42
CA ALA A 197 10.64 5.85 7.48
C ALA A 197 10.59 4.31 7.52
N ALA A 198 10.54 3.64 6.37
CA ALA A 198 10.53 2.18 6.27
C ALA A 198 11.82 1.57 6.85
N VAL A 199 12.99 2.06 6.44
CA VAL A 199 14.29 1.62 7.00
C VAL A 199 14.31 1.80 8.51
N ARG A 200 13.94 2.98 9.01
CA ARG A 200 13.91 3.25 10.46
C ARG A 200 12.98 2.27 11.20
N ARG A 201 11.78 2.04 10.68
CA ARG A 201 10.76 1.17 11.28
C ARG A 201 11.18 -0.30 11.28
N ILE A 202 11.79 -0.77 10.19
CA ILE A 202 12.29 -2.14 10.07
C ILE A 202 13.48 -2.36 11.02
N THR A 203 14.39 -1.41 11.11
CA THR A 203 15.54 -1.49 12.03
C THR A 203 15.10 -1.46 13.49
N ALA A 204 14.13 -0.61 13.84
CA ALA A 204 13.59 -0.54 15.20
C ALA A 204 12.72 -1.75 15.58
N TRP A 205 12.09 -2.40 14.60
CA TRP A 205 11.27 -3.61 14.74
C TRP A 205 10.24 -3.52 15.88
N CYS A 206 9.39 -2.49 15.84
CA CYS A 206 8.34 -2.25 16.82
C CYS A 206 6.94 -2.47 16.20
N PRO A 207 6.50 -3.73 16.01
CA PRO A 207 5.15 -4.02 15.52
C PRO A 207 4.09 -3.78 16.59
N ASP A 208 2.92 -3.26 16.18
CA ASP A 208 1.72 -3.20 17.02
C ASP A 208 1.01 -4.58 17.12
N SER A 209 -0.17 -4.61 17.77
CA SER A 209 -0.97 -5.84 17.92
C SER A 209 -1.48 -6.42 16.59
N ARG A 210 -1.50 -5.63 15.52
CA ARG A 210 -1.84 -6.06 14.15
C ARG A 210 -0.61 -6.25 13.28
N GLY A 211 0.59 -6.16 13.86
CA GLY A 211 1.86 -6.30 13.16
C GLY A 211 2.31 -5.10 12.33
N ARG A 212 1.65 -3.93 12.44
CA ARG A 212 2.09 -2.71 11.74
C ARG A 212 3.35 -2.19 12.41
N LEU A 213 4.40 -1.93 11.64
CA LEU A 213 5.61 -1.33 12.17
C LEU A 213 5.39 0.16 12.49
N LEU A 214 5.62 0.55 13.74
CA LEU A 214 5.45 1.91 14.23
C LEU A 214 6.75 2.71 14.21
N THR A 215 6.65 4.03 14.06
CA THR A 215 7.79 4.95 14.16
C THR A 215 8.30 5.12 15.60
N HIS A 216 7.43 4.90 16.59
CA HIS A 216 7.74 4.92 18.02
C HIS A 216 6.95 3.81 18.73
N PRO A 217 7.51 3.13 19.74
CA PRO A 217 6.74 2.21 20.55
C PRO A 217 5.61 3.00 21.22
N THR A 218 4.35 2.62 20.95
CA THR A 218 3.23 3.08 21.76
C THR A 218 3.51 2.66 23.19
N ARG A 219 3.71 3.63 24.09
CA ARG A 219 3.62 3.38 25.54
C ARG A 219 2.24 2.79 25.77
N THR A 220 2.16 1.47 25.91
CA THR A 220 0.95 0.82 26.43
C THR A 220 0.73 1.40 27.81
N ALA A 221 -0.35 2.16 28.00
CA ALA A 221 -0.88 2.41 29.32
C ALA A 221 -1.17 1.02 29.92
N ARG A 222 -0.39 0.65 30.95
CA ARG A 222 -0.77 -0.48 31.79
C ARG A 222 -2.03 -0.07 32.58
N PRO A 223 -2.96 -1.00 32.80
CA PRO A 223 -4.14 -0.76 33.64
C PRO A 223 -3.74 -0.37 35.07
#